data_AF-A0A8T7D5K1-F1
#
_entry.id   AF-A0A8T7D5K1-F1
#
_cell.length_a   1.000
_cell.length_b   1.000
_cell.length_c   1.000
_cell.angle_alpha   90.00
_cell.angle_beta   90.00
_cell.angle_gamma   90.00
#
_symmetry.space_group_name_H-M   'P 1'
#
loop_
_entity.id
_entity.type
_entity.pdbx_description
1 polymer ?
#
loop_
_entity_poly.entity_id
_entity_poly.type
_entity_poly.pdbx_seq_one_letter_code
_entity_poly.pdbx_strand_id
1 'polypeptide(L)'
;ALDRCGYFPPIALHLIASGESSGNLEEMLERAALNQERELQTVLSAILGIFEPLLILIMGGIVLLIVIAVLLPIFDLNQLVV
;
A
#
# COMPACT_ATOMS: atom_id res chain seq x y z
N ALA A 1 7.50 -13.18 -28.00
CA ALA A 1 6.09 -12.72 -28.04
C ALA A 1 5.66 -12.06 -26.72
N LEU A 2 5.97 -12.66 -25.57
CA LEU A 2 5.58 -12.19 -24.23
C LEU A 2 6.20 -10.84 -23.81
N ASP A 3 7.42 -10.52 -24.26
CA ASP A 3 8.10 -9.22 -24.02
C ASP A 3 7.29 -7.99 -24.44
N ARG A 4 6.41 -8.13 -25.43
CA ARG A 4 5.66 -7.00 -26.01
C ARG A 4 4.40 -6.64 -25.23
N CYS A 5 3.97 -7.49 -24.29
CA CYS A 5 2.72 -7.30 -23.58
C CYS A 5 2.86 -6.34 -22.38
N GLY A 6 4.07 -6.07 -21.89
CA GLY A 6 4.32 -5.13 -20.77
C GLY A 6 3.79 -5.57 -19.39
N TYR A 7 2.92 -6.58 -19.33
CA TYR A 7 2.38 -7.14 -18.10
C TYR A 7 3.31 -8.15 -17.41
N PHE A 8 4.29 -8.69 -18.13
CA PHE A 8 5.22 -9.68 -17.58
C PHE A 8 6.49 -8.97 -17.08
N PRO A 9 6.82 -9.09 -15.79
CA PRO A 9 8.05 -8.51 -15.28
C PRO A 9 9.29 -9.18 -15.91
N PRO A 10 10.41 -8.46 -16.05
CA PRO A 10 11.62 -8.99 -16.69
C PRO A 10 12.12 -10.30 -16.07
N ILE A 11 11.94 -10.47 -14.75
CA ILE A 11 12.31 -11.69 -14.02
C ILE A 11 11.47 -12.89 -14.48
N ALA A 12 10.15 -12.71 -14.66
CA ALA A 12 9.28 -13.79 -15.13
C ALA A 12 9.68 -14.22 -16.56
N LEU A 13 10.03 -13.27 -17.42
CA LEU A 13 10.49 -13.54 -18.80
C LEU A 13 11.81 -14.32 -18.83
N HIS A 14 12.76 -13.98 -17.95
CA HIS A 14 14.01 -14.73 -17.81
C HIS A 14 13.80 -16.16 -17.28
N LEU A 15 12.89 -16.34 -16.31
CA LEU A 15 12.56 -17.65 -15.78
C LEU A 15 11.88 -18.53 -16.83
N ILE A 16 10.96 -17.97 -17.62
CA ILE A 16 10.31 -18.67 -18.73
C ILE A 16 11.34 -19.08 -19.79
N ALA A 17 12.22 -18.16 -20.23
CA ALA A 17 13.24 -18.45 -21.23
C ALA A 17 14.26 -19.51 -20.75
N SER A 18 14.67 -19.43 -19.49
CA SER A 18 15.55 -20.42 -18.86
C SER A 18 14.85 -21.79 -18.74
N GLY A 19 13.57 -21.80 -18.35
CA GLY A 19 12.76 -23.00 -18.20
C GLY A 19 12.51 -23.72 -19.53
N GLU A 20 12.23 -22.99 -20.61
CA GLU A 20 12.14 -23.55 -21.95
C GLU A 20 13.48 -24.14 -22.43
N SER A 21 14.59 -23.41 -22.22
CA SER A 21 15.92 -23.89 -22.66
C SER A 21 16.43 -25.10 -21.88
N SER A 22 15.97 -25.30 -20.64
CA SER A 22 16.39 -26.38 -19.74
C SER A 22 15.39 -27.53 -19.64
N GLY A 23 14.22 -27.40 -20.25
CA GLY A 23 13.12 -28.37 -20.16
C GLY A 23 12.37 -28.37 -18.83
N ASN A 24 12.68 -27.44 -17.91
CA ASN A 24 12.11 -27.34 -16.56
C ASN A 24 11.12 -26.18 -16.44
N LEU A 25 10.31 -25.93 -17.47
CA LEU A 25 9.40 -24.79 -17.53
C LEU A 25 8.41 -24.73 -16.37
N GLU A 26 7.88 -25.88 -15.95
CA GLU A 26 6.92 -25.98 -14.83
C GLU A 26 7.52 -25.44 -13.52
N GLU A 27 8.72 -25.89 -13.15
CA GLU A 27 9.42 -25.42 -11.95
C GLU A 27 9.75 -23.92 -12.04
N MET A 28 10.15 -23.43 -13.23
CA MET A 28 10.47 -22.01 -13.40
C MET A 28 9.24 -21.10 -13.35
N LEU A 29 8.09 -21.57 -13.83
CA LEU A 29 6.81 -20.86 -13.71
C LEU A 29 6.34 -20.80 -12.24
N GLU A 30 6.52 -21.88 -11.48
CA GLU A 30 6.24 -21.88 -10.04
C GLU A 30 7.11 -20.84 -9.30
N ARG A 31 8.41 -20.77 -9.63
CA ARG A 31 9.30 -19.74 -9.09
C ARG A 31 8.88 -18.32 -9.46
N ALA A 32 8.42 -18.12 -10.70
CA ALA A 32 7.91 -16.82 -11.14
C ALA A 32 6.65 -16.41 -10.35
N ALA A 33 5.72 -17.35 -10.13
CA ALA A 33 4.52 -17.14 -9.34
C ALA A 33 4.84 -16.79 -7.88
N LEU A 34 5.74 -17.54 -7.23
CA LEU A 34 6.19 -17.27 -5.86
C LEU A 34 6.86 -15.90 -5.73
N ASN A 35 7.61 -15.48 -6.74
CA ASN A 35 8.22 -14.16 -6.75
C ASN A 35 7.15 -13.05 -6.86
N GLN A 36 6.19 -13.22 -7.76
CA GLN A 36 5.07 -12.29 -7.91
C GLN A 36 4.25 -12.17 -6.62
N GLU A 37 3.98 -13.29 -5.95
CA GLU A 37 3.25 -13.32 -4.69
C GLU A 37 3.99 -12.57 -3.58
N ARG A 38 5.31 -12.77 -3.45
CA ARG A 38 6.14 -12.03 -2.49
C ARG A 38 6.15 -10.54 -2.76
N GLU A 39 6.26 -10.14 -4.02
CA GLU A 39 6.22 -8.73 -4.43
C GLU A 39 4.86 -8.10 -4.07
N LEU A 40 3.78 -8.83 -4.33
CA LEU A 40 2.41 -8.40 -4.00
C LEU A 40 2.21 -8.28 -2.48
N GLN A 41 2.66 -9.27 -1.70
CA GLN A 41 2.66 -9.21 -0.23
C GLN A 41 3.48 -8.03 0.31
N THR A 42 4.63 -7.74 -0.30
CA THR A 42 5.48 -6.60 0.08
C THR A 42 4.76 -5.28 -0.16
N VAL A 43 4.13 -5.12 -1.33
CA VAL A 43 3.34 -3.92 -1.67
C VAL A 43 2.16 -3.76 -0.71
N LEU A 44 1.40 -4.84 -0.45
CA LEU A 44 0.29 -4.79 0.50
C LEU A 44 0.76 -4.40 1.90
N SER A 45 1.87 -4.99 2.36
CA SER A 45 2.43 -4.68 3.68
C SER A 45 2.87 -3.21 3.78
N ALA A 46 3.49 -2.67 2.72
CA ALA A 46 3.87 -1.26 2.67
C ALA A 46 2.64 -0.34 2.68
N ILE A 47 1.61 -0.66 1.89
CA ILE A 47 0.35 0.09 1.87
C ILE A 47 -0.28 0.11 3.26
N LEU A 48 -0.46 -1.06 3.88
CA LEU A 48 -1.06 -1.17 5.20
C LEU A 48 -0.21 -0.47 6.28
N GLY A 49 1.12 -0.59 6.21
CA GLY A 49 2.04 0.04 7.14
C GLY A 49 1.99 1.57 7.13
N ILE A 50 1.67 2.19 5.99
CA ILE A 50 1.47 3.64 5.88
C ILE A 50 0.01 4.03 6.20
N PHE A 51 -0.93 3.13 5.93
CA PHE A 51 -2.36 3.39 6.16
C PHE A 51 -2.68 3.58 7.65
N GLU A 52 -2.05 2.79 8.53
CA GLU A 52 -2.25 2.88 9.99
C GLU A 52 -1.93 4.26 10.58
N PRO A 53 -0.72 4.85 10.40
CA PRO A 53 -0.43 6.19 10.93
C PRO A 53 -1.29 7.28 10.28
N LEU A 54 -1.69 7.11 9.02
CA LEU A 54 -2.59 8.04 8.35
C LEU A 54 -3.97 8.08 9.03
N LEU A 55 -4.53 6.92 9.40
CA LEU A 55 -5.79 6.84 10.12
C LEU A 55 -5.71 7.57 11.48
N ILE A 56 -4.62 7.40 12.22
CA ILE A 56 -4.40 8.08 13.50
C ILE A 56 -4.34 9.60 13.30
N LEU A 57 -3.64 10.07 12.26
CA LEU A 57 -3.54 11.49 11.95
C LEU A 57 -4.92 12.10 11.61
N ILE A 58 -5.71 11.41 10.79
CA ILE A 58 -7.08 11.84 10.45
C ILE A 58 -7.96 11.88 11.70
N MET A 59 -7.91 10.84 12.53
CA MET A 59 -8.70 10.77 13.77
C MET A 59 -8.31 11.87 14.74
N GLY A 60 -7.01 12.12 14.92
CA GLY A 60 -6.49 13.23 15.72
C GLY A 60 -6.96 14.59 15.20
N GLY A 61 -6.97 14.78 13.88
CA GLY A 61 -7.50 15.99 13.24
C GLY A 61 -8.99 16.20 13.49
N ILE A 62 -9.79 15.13 13.37
CA ILE A 62 -11.23 15.18 13.66
C ILE A 62 -11.47 15.55 15.13
N VAL A 63 -10.76 14.90 16.06
CA VAL A 63 -10.88 15.18 17.49
C VAL A 63 -10.49 16.63 17.80
N LEU A 64 -9.38 17.12 17.26
CA LEU A 64 -8.95 18.51 17.44
C LEU A 64 -10.00 19.50 16.91
N LEU A 65 -10.57 19.23 15.75
CA LEU A 65 -11.62 20.05 15.16
C LEU A 65 -12.84 20.12 16.08
N ILE A 66 -13.28 18.99 16.64
CA ILE A 66 -14.38 18.93 17.60
C ILE A 66 -14.06 19.75 18.86
N VAL A 67 -12.85 19.61 19.41
CA VAL A 67 -12.41 20.35 20.59
C VAL A 67 -12.47 21.86 20.34
N ILE A 68 -11.93 22.33 19.21
CA ILE A 68 -11.96 23.76 18.85
C ILE A 68 -13.41 24.23 18.67
N ALA A 69 -14.25 23.46 18.00
CA ALA A 69 -15.66 23.80 17.77
C ALA A 69 -16.45 23.97 19.07
N VAL A 70 -16.11 23.22 20.12
CA VAL A 70 -16.74 23.32 21.44
C VAL A 70 -16.12 24.43 22.29
N LEU A 71 -14.80 24.61 22.26
CA LEU A 71 -14.11 25.59 23.11
C LEU A 71 -14.34 27.04 22.66
N LEU A 72 -14.33 27.32 21.35
CA LEU A 72 -14.55 28.67 20.83
C LEU A 72 -15.80 29.37 21.39
N PRO A 73 -17.02 28.78 21.32
CA PRO A 73 -18.21 29.43 21.86
C PRO A 73 -18.14 29.63 23.38
N ILE A 74 -17.44 28.76 24.11
CA ILE A 74 -17.24 28.94 25.55
C ILE A 74 -16.39 30.19 25.82
N PHE A 75 -15.34 30.41 25.03
CA PHE A 75 -14.52 31.62 25.13
C PHE A 75 -15.32 32.89 24.80
N ASP A 76 -16.13 32.86 23.74
CA ASP A 76 -16.98 33.99 23.35
C ASP A 76 -18.01 34.32 24.44
N LEU A 77 -18.63 33.31 25.05
CA LEU A 77 -19.57 33.50 26.16
C LEU A 77 -18.89 34.09 27.40
N ASN A 78 -17.66 33.68 27.71
CA ASN A 78 -16.92 34.23 28.85
C ASN A 78 -16.56 35.71 28.64
N GLN A 79 -16.23 36.12 27.41
CA GLN A 79 -15.95 37.53 27.09
C GLN A 79 -17.20 38.43 27.11
N LEU A 80 -18.40 37.86 26.94
CA LEU A 80 -19.65 38.60 27.06
C LEU A 80 -20.07 38.83 28.53
N VAL A 81 -19.55 38.04 29.47
CA VAL A 81 -19.92 38.08 30.89
C VAL A 81 -18.98 38.94 31.73
N VAL A 82 -17.74 39.16 31.27
CA VAL A 82 -16.74 40.05 31.89
C VAL A 82 -16.82 41.44 31.27
#